data_AF-A0A843S719-F1
#
_entry.id   AF-A0A843S719-F1
#
_cell.length_a   1.000
_cell.length_b   1.000
_cell.length_c   1.000
_cell.angle_alpha   90.00
_cell.angle_beta   90.00
_cell.angle_gamma   90.00
#
_symmetry.space_group_name_H-M   'P 1'
#
loop_
_entity.id
_entity.type
_entity.pdbx_description
1 polymer ?
#
loop_
_entity_poly.entity_id
_entity_poly.type
_entity_poly.pdbx_seq_one_letter_code
_entity_poly.pdbx_strand_id
1 'polypeptide(L)'
;MVALSIFNEMAASGHCRRLKNKMRLKNFLKAIGFLLIVLTTRASWADSASVTANSTTPQTCPVIDQVPDDAEFVRTHGIDLAIFPHKHLPHPFSGCQYVWIGDADEPKSMVKFSVAYFEDHHVQRFVGQEPRKDPFKCIYRNGNLVQGESENAKNCPTAEALENL
;
A
#
# COMPACT_ATOMS: atom_id res chain seq x y z
N MET A 1 -2.09 2.67 -19.66
CA MET A 1 -2.53 4.03 -19.24
C MET A 1 -2.93 4.12 -17.76
N VAL A 2 -3.17 3.02 -17.04
CA VAL A 2 -3.74 3.09 -15.66
C VAL A 2 -2.71 3.31 -14.55
N ALA A 3 -1.50 2.73 -14.63
CA ALA A 3 -0.42 3.02 -13.66
C ALA A 3 -0.07 4.53 -13.58
N LEU A 4 -0.16 5.23 -14.72
CA LEU A 4 -0.05 6.68 -14.82
C LEU A 4 -1.18 7.44 -14.11
N SER A 5 -2.36 6.82 -13.94
CA SER A 5 -3.52 7.45 -13.30
C SER A 5 -3.34 7.47 -11.79
N ILE A 6 -2.85 6.38 -11.19
CA ILE A 6 -2.46 6.34 -9.77
C ILE A 6 -1.30 7.29 -9.51
N PHE A 7 -0.31 7.32 -10.40
CA PHE A 7 0.80 8.26 -10.26
C PHE A 7 0.36 9.70 -10.51
N ASN A 8 -0.59 9.97 -11.40
CA ASN A 8 -1.15 11.31 -11.61
C ASN A 8 -2.07 11.74 -10.47
N GLU A 9 -2.80 10.84 -9.84
CA GLU A 9 -3.62 11.12 -8.67
C GLU A 9 -2.70 11.39 -7.45
N MET A 10 -1.65 10.59 -7.28
CA MET A 10 -0.60 10.83 -6.28
C MET A 10 0.29 12.04 -6.62
N ALA A 11 0.53 12.36 -7.90
CA ALA A 11 1.33 13.52 -8.32
C ALA A 11 0.53 14.83 -8.36
N ALA A 12 -0.79 14.77 -8.57
CA ALA A 12 -1.71 15.90 -8.44
C ALA A 12 -1.80 16.39 -6.98
N SER A 13 -1.44 15.54 -6.01
CA SER A 13 -1.17 15.95 -4.62
C SER A 13 0.14 16.76 -4.45
N GLY A 14 0.86 17.06 -5.54
CA GLY A 14 1.98 18.02 -5.60
C GLY A 14 3.38 17.46 -5.34
N HIS A 15 3.60 16.14 -5.34
CA HIS A 15 4.74 15.55 -4.62
C HIS A 15 5.90 14.94 -5.41
N CYS A 16 5.91 14.96 -6.76
CA CYS A 16 6.98 14.27 -7.51
C CYS A 16 8.13 15.16 -8.04
N ARG A 17 8.06 16.50 -7.96
CA ARG A 17 9.09 17.38 -8.58
C ARG A 17 10.37 17.59 -7.76
N ARG A 18 10.52 17.01 -6.57
CA ARG A 18 11.56 17.44 -5.60
C ARG A 18 12.55 16.35 -5.16
N LEU A 19 12.79 15.33 -6.00
CA LEU A 19 13.72 14.23 -5.67
C LEU A 19 15.16 14.42 -6.15
N LYS A 20 15.48 15.44 -6.98
CA LYS A 20 16.84 15.58 -7.55
C LYS A 20 17.89 16.25 -6.67
N ASN A 21 17.56 16.77 -5.50
CA ASN A 21 18.54 17.44 -4.66
C ASN A 21 18.39 17.07 -3.19
N LYS A 22 19.53 16.79 -2.56
CA LYS A 22 19.71 16.47 -1.13
C LYS A 22 19.50 14.99 -0.77
N MET A 23 20.38 14.12 -1.27
CA MET A 23 20.89 12.99 -0.48
C MET A 23 22.25 13.37 0.11
N ARG A 24 22.25 14.29 1.07
CA ARG A 24 23.32 14.41 2.07
C ARG A 24 22.73 15.08 3.29
N LEU A 25 23.16 14.56 4.44
CA LEU A 25 23.14 15.21 5.75
C LEU A 25 22.07 14.72 6.76
N LYS A 26 22.46 13.63 7.44
CA LYS A 26 22.53 13.45 8.91
C LYS A 26 21.22 13.43 9.73
N ASN A 27 21.04 12.27 10.38
CA ASN A 27 20.82 12.04 11.82
C ASN A 27 20.27 13.20 12.66
N PHE A 28 19.27 12.94 13.51
CA PHE A 28 19.48 12.76 14.96
C PHE A 28 18.13 12.62 15.69
N LEU A 29 18.10 11.69 16.64
CA LEU A 29 17.04 11.37 17.60
C LEU A 29 16.31 12.57 18.21
N LYS A 30 15.02 12.38 18.53
CA LYS A 30 14.45 12.55 19.90
C LYS A 30 12.91 12.43 19.88
N ALA A 31 12.37 11.42 20.56
CA ALA A 31 11.08 11.51 21.24
C ALA A 31 10.90 10.32 22.21
N ILE A 32 11.26 10.54 23.48
CA ILE A 32 10.76 9.73 24.60
C ILE A 32 10.09 10.72 25.55
N GLY A 33 8.80 10.51 25.80
CA GLY A 33 8.00 11.21 26.81
C GLY A 33 6.69 10.44 26.97
N PHE A 34 6.60 9.58 27.99
CA PHE A 34 5.87 9.81 29.23
C PHE A 34 4.36 10.06 29.04
N LEU A 35 3.52 9.08 29.37
CA LEU A 35 2.48 9.25 30.40
C LEU A 35 1.84 7.90 30.80
N LEU A 36 1.94 7.59 32.09
CA LEU A 36 1.08 6.67 32.85
C LEU A 36 -0.25 7.38 33.17
N ILE A 37 -1.36 6.65 33.27
CA ILE A 37 -2.44 6.75 34.29
C ILE A 37 -3.61 5.83 33.86
N VAL A 38 -3.82 4.68 34.52
CA VAL A 38 -4.81 4.35 35.59
C VAL A 38 -6.07 3.63 35.07
N LEU A 39 -6.20 2.40 35.58
CA LEU A 39 -7.36 1.54 35.84
C LEU A 39 -8.79 2.12 35.69
N THR A 40 -9.72 1.32 35.19
CA THR A 40 -10.79 0.67 36.01
C THR A 40 -11.67 -0.28 35.19
N THR A 41 -12.24 -1.23 35.94
CA THR A 41 -13.00 -2.44 35.60
C THR A 41 -14.49 -2.19 35.29
N ARG A 42 -15.08 -2.97 34.37
CA ARG A 42 -16.09 -4.04 34.62
C ARG A 42 -16.86 -4.42 33.35
N ALA A 43 -17.26 -5.70 33.34
CA ALA A 43 -17.95 -6.42 32.29
C ALA A 43 -19.40 -5.97 32.05
N SER A 44 -19.86 -6.14 30.81
CA SER A 44 -21.27 -6.28 30.45
C SER A 44 -21.40 -7.42 29.44
N TRP A 45 -22.44 -8.23 29.64
CA TRP A 45 -22.67 -9.52 29.01
C TRP A 45 -23.77 -9.36 27.96
N ALA A 46 -23.70 -10.21 26.93
CA ALA A 46 -24.76 -10.58 25.99
C ALA A 46 -25.36 -9.49 25.09
N ASP A 47 -25.04 -9.60 23.80
CA ASP A 47 -26.05 -9.97 22.81
C ASP A 47 -25.40 -10.80 21.69
N SER A 48 -25.87 -12.04 21.56
CA SER A 48 -25.48 -12.97 20.50
C SER A 48 -26.22 -12.62 19.22
N ALA A 49 -25.66 -11.68 18.45
CA ALA A 49 -25.88 -11.65 17.01
C ALA A 49 -24.76 -12.48 16.39
N SER A 50 -25.07 -13.71 15.97
CA SER A 50 -24.22 -14.47 15.05
C SER A 50 -24.29 -13.80 13.68
N VAL A 51 -23.63 -12.65 13.54
CA VAL A 51 -23.06 -12.27 12.26
C VAL A 51 -22.06 -13.37 11.98
N THR A 52 -22.32 -14.15 10.94
CA THR A 52 -21.30 -14.98 10.29
C THR A 52 -20.22 -13.99 9.84
N ALA A 53 -19.30 -13.67 10.75
CA ALA A 53 -18.06 -13.04 10.41
C ALA A 53 -17.41 -14.08 9.51
N ASN A 54 -17.49 -13.86 8.20
CA ASN A 54 -16.54 -14.45 7.28
C ASN A 54 -15.19 -14.14 7.90
N SER A 55 -14.57 -15.16 8.50
CA SER A 55 -13.27 -15.07 9.10
C SER A 55 -12.32 -14.85 7.94
N THR A 56 -12.12 -13.59 7.56
CA THR A 56 -11.10 -13.17 6.63
C THR A 56 -9.79 -13.43 7.37
N THR A 57 -9.29 -14.66 7.30
CA THR A 57 -7.91 -14.94 7.67
C THR A 57 -7.07 -13.90 6.93
N PRO A 58 -6.23 -13.10 7.63
CA PRO A 58 -5.42 -12.10 6.99
C PRO A 58 -4.61 -12.78 5.90
N GLN A 59 -4.90 -12.46 4.64
CA GLN A 59 -4.19 -13.04 3.52
C GLN A 59 -2.71 -12.66 3.67
N THR A 60 -1.90 -13.65 3.99
CA THR A 60 -0.46 -13.51 4.15
C THR A 60 0.18 -13.78 2.81
N CYS A 61 0.78 -12.74 2.25
CA CYS A 61 1.56 -12.85 1.04
C CYS A 61 3.05 -13.00 1.38
N PRO A 62 3.82 -13.71 0.55
CA PRO A 62 5.25 -13.86 0.77
C PRO A 62 5.94 -12.49 0.79
N VAL A 63 7.00 -12.36 1.58
CA VAL A 63 7.83 -11.16 1.55
C VAL A 63 8.78 -11.26 0.35
N ILE A 64 8.55 -10.42 -0.66
CA ILE A 64 9.35 -10.37 -1.90
C ILE A 64 10.11 -9.05 -1.92
N ASP A 65 11.38 -9.01 -1.53
CA ASP A 65 12.11 -7.73 -1.38
C ASP A 65 12.79 -7.23 -2.65
N GLN A 66 13.04 -8.11 -3.61
CA GLN A 66 13.65 -7.78 -4.90
C GLN A 66 12.64 -7.93 -6.04
N VAL A 67 12.81 -7.16 -7.11
CA VAL A 67 11.99 -7.26 -8.32
C VAL A 67 12.19 -8.65 -8.94
N PRO A 68 11.12 -9.46 -9.11
CA PRO A 68 11.20 -10.73 -9.82
C PRO A 68 11.53 -10.57 -11.31
N ASP A 69 12.16 -11.57 -11.92
CA ASP A 69 12.58 -11.53 -13.33
C ASP A 69 11.40 -11.43 -14.31
N ASP A 70 10.21 -11.89 -13.92
CA ASP A 70 8.97 -11.86 -14.69
C ASP A 70 8.05 -10.68 -14.31
N ALA A 71 8.57 -9.71 -13.55
CA ALA A 71 7.85 -8.47 -13.28
C ALA A 71 7.65 -7.65 -14.56
N GLU A 72 6.49 -7.00 -14.65
CA GLU A 72 6.19 -6.08 -15.75
C GLU A 72 6.78 -4.71 -15.46
N PHE A 73 7.54 -4.16 -16.41
CA PHE A 73 8.14 -2.83 -16.29
C PHE A 73 7.32 -1.78 -17.04
N VAL A 74 6.85 -0.77 -16.31
CA VAL A 74 6.10 0.37 -16.86
C VAL A 74 6.98 1.62 -16.76
N ARG A 75 7.43 2.12 -17.91
CA ARG A 75 8.29 3.31 -17.99
C ARG A 75 7.47 4.59 -18.09
N THR A 76 7.64 5.53 -17.16
CA THR A 76 6.85 6.77 -17.13
C THR A 76 7.74 7.99 -16.88
N HIS A 77 7.78 8.98 -17.79
CA HIS A 77 8.43 10.30 -17.64
C HIS A 77 9.43 10.52 -16.48
N GLY A 78 10.50 9.71 -16.40
CA GLY A 78 11.58 9.82 -15.41
C GLY A 78 11.48 8.96 -14.14
N ILE A 79 10.48 8.08 -14.02
CA ILE A 79 10.34 7.08 -12.96
C ILE A 79 9.79 5.79 -13.59
N ASP A 80 10.49 4.69 -13.38
CA ASP A 80 10.03 3.38 -13.82
C ASP A 80 9.40 2.60 -12.67
N LEU A 81 8.42 1.78 -13.02
CA LEU A 81 7.72 0.90 -12.10
C LEU A 81 7.96 -0.55 -12.50
N ALA A 82 8.10 -1.43 -11.53
CA ALA A 82 8.02 -2.87 -11.73
C ALA A 82 6.79 -3.39 -10.98
N ILE A 83 5.97 -4.22 -11.63
CA ILE A 83 4.71 -4.75 -11.09
C ILE A 83 4.76 -6.27 -11.13
N PHE A 84 4.45 -6.93 -10.01
CA PHE A 84 4.43 -8.39 -9.92
C PHE A 84 3.28 -8.89 -9.04
N PRO A 85 2.54 -9.95 -9.41
CA PRO A 85 2.51 -10.53 -10.74
C PRO A 85 2.01 -9.49 -11.76
N HIS A 86 2.22 -9.78 -13.04
CA HIS A 86 1.91 -8.88 -14.16
C HIS A 86 0.50 -8.29 -14.09
N LYS A 87 0.35 -7.14 -14.75
CA LYS A 87 -0.81 -6.24 -14.69
C LYS A 87 -2.16 -6.93 -14.90
N HIS A 88 -2.20 -7.95 -15.75
CA HIS A 88 -3.39 -8.74 -16.03
C HIS A 88 -3.53 -9.90 -15.04
N LEU A 89 -3.96 -9.58 -13.82
CA LEU A 89 -4.33 -10.60 -12.85
C LEU A 89 -5.47 -11.47 -13.43
N PRO A 90 -5.39 -12.81 -13.33
CA PRO A 90 -6.47 -13.67 -13.79
C PRO A 90 -7.77 -13.36 -13.03
N HIS A 91 -8.91 -13.69 -13.62
CA HIS A 91 -10.19 -13.60 -12.93
C HIS A 91 -10.73 -15.02 -12.69
N PRO A 92 -11.00 -15.44 -11.45
CA PRO A 92 -10.78 -14.71 -10.19
C PRO A 92 -9.30 -14.73 -9.75
N PHE A 93 -8.88 -13.72 -8.97
CA PHE A 93 -7.54 -13.69 -8.35
C PHE A 93 -7.62 -13.36 -6.87
N SER A 94 -7.05 -14.24 -6.05
CA SER A 94 -6.79 -13.96 -4.64
C SER A 94 -5.29 -14.07 -4.40
N GLY A 95 -4.62 -12.93 -4.25
CA GLY A 95 -3.18 -12.91 -4.02
C GLY A 95 -2.67 -11.51 -3.66
N CYS A 96 -1.38 -11.31 -3.80
CA CYS A 96 -0.78 -9.99 -3.74
C CYS A 96 -0.25 -9.53 -5.06
N GLN A 97 -0.35 -8.22 -5.29
CA GLN A 97 0.41 -7.51 -6.29
C GLN A 97 1.36 -6.53 -5.60
N TYR A 98 2.59 -6.49 -6.07
CA TYR A 98 3.70 -5.72 -5.53
C TYR A 98 4.11 -4.70 -6.58
N VAL A 99 4.48 -3.52 -6.11
CA VAL A 99 5.00 -2.45 -6.97
C VAL A 99 6.33 -1.98 -6.44
N TRP A 100 7.34 -1.88 -7.30
CA TRP A 100 8.61 -1.22 -7.03
C TRP A 100 8.76 0.04 -7.89
N ILE A 101 9.54 0.99 -7.40
CA ILE A 101 9.83 2.26 -8.04
C ILE A 101 11.34 2.44 -8.17
N GLY A 102 11.83 2.88 -9.33
CA GLY A 102 13.25 3.09 -9.56
C GLY A 102 13.62 3.21 -11.04
N ASP A 103 14.80 2.72 -11.39
CA ASP A 103 15.31 2.62 -12.77
C ASP A 103 15.10 1.19 -13.28
N ALA A 104 14.36 1.03 -14.39
CA ALA A 104 14.08 -0.28 -14.96
C ALA A 104 15.33 -0.96 -15.53
N ASP A 105 16.37 -0.19 -15.87
CA ASP A 105 17.65 -0.74 -16.32
C ASP A 105 18.51 -1.23 -15.14
N GLU A 106 18.13 -0.89 -13.90
CA GLU A 106 18.74 -1.39 -12.65
C GLU A 106 17.70 -2.00 -11.66
N PRO A 107 17.03 -3.13 -11.99
CA PRO A 107 15.95 -3.68 -11.14
C PRO A 107 16.36 -3.98 -9.68
N LYS A 108 17.64 -4.28 -9.46
CA LYS A 108 18.21 -4.54 -8.13
C LYS A 108 18.28 -3.29 -7.24
N SER A 109 18.25 -2.10 -7.81
CA SER A 109 18.25 -0.82 -7.08
C SER A 109 16.85 -0.25 -6.86
N MET A 110 15.82 -0.84 -7.50
CA MET A 110 14.43 -0.43 -7.30
C MET A 110 13.96 -0.73 -5.87
N VAL A 111 13.14 0.17 -5.34
CA VAL A 111 12.63 0.09 -3.97
C VAL A 111 11.17 -0.32 -3.99
N LYS A 112 10.79 -1.29 -3.14
CA LYS A 112 9.39 -1.68 -2.98
C LYS A 112 8.59 -0.48 -2.51
N PHE A 113 7.59 -0.11 -3.30
CA PHE A 113 6.72 1.02 -3.07
C PHE A 113 5.43 0.59 -2.36
N SER A 114 4.81 -0.50 -2.81
CA SER A 114 3.53 -0.94 -2.26
C SER A 114 3.22 -2.42 -2.46
N VAL A 115 2.20 -2.89 -1.73
CA VAL A 115 1.58 -4.22 -1.85
C VAL A 115 0.06 -4.06 -1.78
N ALA A 116 -0.64 -4.53 -2.81
CA ALA A 116 -2.09 -4.68 -2.86
C ALA A 116 -2.47 -6.13 -2.56
N TYR A 117 -3.48 -6.34 -1.72
CA TYR A 117 -4.01 -7.63 -1.29
C TYR A 117 -5.40 -7.79 -1.89
N PHE A 118 -5.54 -8.78 -2.76
CA PHE A 118 -6.75 -9.06 -3.51
C PHE A 118 -7.46 -10.31 -2.98
N GLU A 119 -8.78 -10.22 -2.87
CA GLU A 119 -9.69 -11.33 -2.65
C GLU A 119 -10.76 -11.29 -3.75
N ASP A 120 -10.85 -12.35 -4.53
CA ASP A 120 -11.77 -12.45 -5.67
C ASP A 120 -11.69 -11.26 -6.63
N HIS A 121 -10.46 -10.88 -6.99
CA HIS A 121 -10.14 -9.74 -7.87
C HIS A 121 -10.46 -8.35 -7.28
N HIS A 122 -10.95 -8.29 -6.04
CA HIS A 122 -11.21 -7.05 -5.33
C HIS A 122 -10.11 -6.74 -4.34
N VAL A 123 -9.61 -5.51 -4.36
CA VAL A 123 -8.62 -5.08 -3.38
C VAL A 123 -9.28 -4.95 -2.00
N GLN A 124 -8.75 -5.65 -1.01
CA GLN A 124 -9.20 -5.59 0.38
C GLN A 124 -8.28 -4.71 1.23
N ARG A 125 -6.99 -4.69 0.88
CA ARG A 125 -5.97 -3.92 1.59
C ARG A 125 -4.90 -3.44 0.63
N PHE A 126 -4.42 -2.23 0.85
CA PHE A 126 -3.27 -1.68 0.14
C PHE A 126 -2.31 -1.04 1.14
N VAL A 127 -1.05 -1.44 1.12
CA VAL A 127 -0.01 -0.89 1.99
C VAL A 127 1.08 -0.33 1.11
N GLY A 128 1.53 0.87 1.41
CA GLY A 128 2.65 1.46 0.69
C GLY A 128 3.44 2.43 1.52
N GLN A 129 4.60 2.76 0.99
CA GLN A 129 5.48 3.76 1.55
C GLN A 129 6.12 4.52 0.39
N GLU A 130 5.71 5.78 0.22
CA GLU A 130 6.42 6.63 -0.72
C GLU A 130 7.79 7.02 -0.15
N PRO A 131 8.81 7.23 -1.01
CA PRO A 131 10.08 7.77 -0.56
C PRO A 131 9.90 9.05 0.24
N ARG A 132 10.35 9.06 1.50
CA ARG A 132 10.31 10.20 2.44
C ARG A 132 8.91 10.60 2.96
N LYS A 133 7.88 9.77 2.75
CA LYS A 133 6.58 9.94 3.41
C LYS A 133 6.36 8.87 4.47
N ASP A 134 5.41 9.14 5.35
CA ASP A 134 4.91 8.15 6.28
C ASP A 134 4.26 7.00 5.51
N PRO A 135 4.41 5.75 5.97
CA PRO A 135 3.70 4.62 5.39
C PRO A 135 2.19 4.83 5.49
N PHE A 136 1.45 4.27 4.55
CA PHE A 136 -0.02 4.28 4.56
C PHE A 136 -0.55 2.86 4.47
N LYS A 137 -1.74 2.67 5.03
CA LYS A 137 -2.48 1.42 5.00
C LYS A 137 -3.93 1.73 4.71
N CYS A 138 -4.41 1.25 3.58
CA CYS A 138 -5.77 1.44 3.11
C CYS A 138 -6.54 0.13 3.29
N ILE A 139 -7.69 0.20 3.94
CA ILE A 139 -8.61 -0.92 4.07
C ILE A 139 -9.85 -0.62 3.24
N TYR A 140 -10.22 -1.55 2.37
CA TYR A 140 -11.38 -1.42 1.50
C TYR A 140 -12.43 -2.47 1.89
N ARG A 141 -13.70 -2.08 1.84
CA ARG A 141 -14.84 -2.99 1.96
C ARG A 141 -15.82 -2.69 0.83
N ASN A 142 -16.16 -3.70 0.03
CA ASN A 142 -17.03 -3.55 -1.12
C ASN A 142 -16.58 -2.39 -2.05
N GLY A 143 -15.28 -2.32 -2.36
CA GLY A 143 -14.68 -1.28 -3.19
C GLY A 143 -14.54 0.11 -2.55
N ASN A 144 -15.00 0.30 -1.30
CA ASN A 144 -14.98 1.60 -0.62
C ASN A 144 -13.90 1.67 0.46
N LEU A 145 -13.17 2.78 0.53
CA LEU A 145 -12.16 3.04 1.56
C LEU A 145 -12.83 3.20 2.93
N VAL A 146 -12.40 2.41 3.90
CA VAL A 146 -12.85 2.49 5.30
C VAL A 146 -11.90 3.39 6.09
N GLN A 147 -12.24 4.67 6.25
CA GLN A 147 -11.34 5.66 6.86
C GLN A 147 -10.94 5.29 8.30
N GLY A 148 -11.86 4.78 9.11
CA GLY A 148 -11.59 4.43 10.51
C GLY A 148 -10.66 3.22 10.70
N GLU A 149 -10.50 2.40 9.66
CA GLU A 149 -9.60 1.23 9.66
C GLU A 149 -8.29 1.51 8.90
N SER A 150 -8.19 2.68 8.25
CA SER A 150 -7.07 3.06 7.39
C SER A 150 -6.12 4.03 8.08
N GLU A 151 -4.82 3.84 7.86
CA GLU A 151 -3.76 4.72 8.35
C GLU A 151 -3.31 5.64 7.21
N ASN A 152 -3.24 6.95 7.47
CA ASN A 152 -2.96 7.96 6.46
C ASN A 152 -3.92 7.92 5.25
N ALA A 153 -5.22 7.73 5.53
CA ALA A 153 -6.28 7.52 4.54
C ALA A 153 -6.34 8.54 3.38
N LYS A 154 -5.88 9.78 3.61
CA LYS A 154 -5.78 10.83 2.57
C LYS A 154 -4.84 10.50 1.40
N ASN A 155 -3.92 9.55 1.61
CA ASN A 155 -2.98 9.09 0.60
C ASN A 155 -3.45 7.79 -0.08
N CYS A 156 -4.63 7.28 0.28
CA CYS A 156 -5.16 6.05 -0.30
C CYS A 156 -5.75 6.31 -1.69
N PRO A 157 -5.33 5.56 -2.72
CA PRO A 157 -5.98 5.59 -4.01
C PRO A 157 -7.38 4.96 -3.93
N THR A 158 -8.18 5.10 -4.98
CA THR A 158 -9.45 4.37 -5.08
C THR A 158 -9.21 2.87 -5.30
N ALA A 159 -10.16 2.02 -4.90
CA ALA A 159 -10.09 0.58 -5.16
C ALA A 159 -10.04 0.30 -6.66
N GLU A 160 -10.89 0.99 -7.44
CA GLU A 160 -10.94 0.86 -8.90
C GLU A 160 -9.59 1.17 -9.56
N ALA A 161 -8.86 2.17 -9.08
CA ALA A 161 -7.53 2.47 -9.63
C ALA A 161 -6.55 1.31 -9.38
N LEU A 162 -6.62 0.67 -8.20
CA LEU A 162 -5.78 -0.47 -7.83
C LEU A 162 -6.15 -1.77 -8.57
N GLU A 163 -7.43 -1.99 -8.86
CA GLU A 163 -7.91 -3.17 -9.58
C GLU A 163 -7.56 -3.13 -11.08
N ASN A 164 -7.32 -1.93 -11.61
CA ASN A 164 -6.94 -1.71 -13.00
C ASN A 164 -5.44 -1.40 -13.19
N LEU A 165 -4.64 -1.50 -12.13
CA LEU A 165 -3.22 -1.15 -12.05
C LEU A 165 -2.40 -1.86 -13.09
#